data_AF-A0A969SSH2-F1
#
_entry.id   AF-A0A969SSH2-F1
#
_cell.length_a   1.000
_cell.length_b   1.000
_cell.length_c   1.000
_cell.angle_alpha   90.00
_cell.angle_beta   90.00
_cell.angle_gamma   90.00
#
_symmetry.space_group_name_H-M   'P 1'
#
loop_
_entity.id
_entity.type
_entity.pdbx_description
1 polymer ?
#
loop_
_entity_poly.entity_id
_entity_poly.type
_entity_poly.pdbx_seq_one_letter_code
_entity_poly.pdbx_strand_id
1 'polypeptide(L)'
;MVKPEQMSLTAHQHIQGYLSSSANNEISKEDLNAILRLSQHLRVFGLLSAAAYVKQQNAQEGIVRSRILPVWKSLLGQLIDSQNPLSETELRDAVVAMAKDEPAQYMTTWRKAMVLSNHWNFWARAYSG
;
A
#
# COMPACT_ATOMS: atom_id res chain seq x y z
N MET A 1 8.88 3.25 20.35
CA MET A 1 9.39 1.92 19.94
C MET A 1 8.30 1.22 19.15
N VAL A 2 8.56 0.83 17.90
CA VAL A 2 7.58 0.11 17.07
C VAL A 2 7.49 -1.32 17.58
N LYS A 3 6.29 -1.80 17.95
CA LYS A 3 6.07 -3.18 18.41
C LYS A 3 5.77 -4.09 17.21
N PRO A 4 6.57 -5.12 16.91
CA PRO A 4 6.37 -5.99 15.75
C PRO A 4 4.98 -6.63 15.68
N GLU A 5 4.40 -6.98 16.82
CA GLU A 5 3.07 -7.59 16.92
C GLU A 5 1.98 -6.61 16.49
N GLN A 6 2.10 -5.34 16.89
CA GLN A 6 1.16 -4.29 16.48
C GLN A 6 1.25 -4.01 14.97
N MET A 7 2.46 -4.04 14.41
CA MET A 7 2.67 -3.88 12.97
C MET A 7 2.09 -5.07 12.19
N SER A 8 2.28 -6.29 12.69
CA SER A 8 1.67 -7.48 12.11
C SER A 8 0.15 -7.41 12.15
N LEU A 9 -0.44 -7.01 13.27
CA LEU A 9 -1.89 -6.83 13.41
C LEU A 9 -2.43 -5.75 12.47
N THR A 10 -1.73 -4.62 12.36
CA THR A 10 -2.11 -3.54 11.43
C THR A 10 -2.05 -4.04 9.98
N ALA A 11 -0.98 -4.75 9.60
CA ALA A 11 -0.86 -5.32 8.26
C ALA A 11 -1.94 -6.36 7.97
N HIS A 12 -2.29 -7.19 8.94
CA HIS A 12 -3.39 -8.13 8.85
C HIS A 12 -4.71 -7.41 8.56
N GLN A 13 -5.02 -6.36 9.32
CA GLN A 13 -6.19 -5.52 9.11
C GLN A 13 -6.20 -4.90 7.70
N HIS A 14 -5.04 -4.46 7.19
CA HIS A 14 -4.95 -3.90 5.84
C HIS A 14 -5.30 -4.93 4.76
N ILE A 15 -4.79 -6.17 4.89
CA ILE A 15 -5.08 -7.26 3.97
C ILE A 15 -6.57 -7.65 4.03
N GLN A 16 -7.14 -7.72 5.23
CA GLN A 16 -8.58 -7.98 5.40
C GLN A 16 -9.45 -6.86 4.80
N GLY A 17 -9.05 -5.60 4.96
CA GLY A 17 -9.70 -4.46 4.32
C GLY A 17 -9.65 -4.56 2.80
N TYR A 18 -8.51 -4.96 2.23
CA TYR A 18 -8.38 -5.21 0.79
C TYR A 18 -9.29 -6.34 0.30
N LEU A 19 -9.27 -7.50 0.97
CA LEU A 19 -10.12 -8.66 0.63
C LEU A 19 -11.62 -8.30 0.67
N SER A 20 -12.04 -7.62 1.73
CA SER A 20 -13.43 -7.17 1.89
C SER A 20 -13.86 -6.21 0.76
N SER A 21 -12.97 -5.31 0.34
CA SER A 21 -13.24 -4.35 -0.75
C SER A 21 -13.23 -4.97 -2.16
N SER A 22 -12.57 -6.12 -2.33
CA SER A 22 -12.43 -6.81 -3.61
C SER A 22 -13.43 -7.95 -3.80
N ALA A 23 -14.31 -8.19 -2.82
CA ALA A 23 -15.25 -9.31 -2.77
C ALA A 23 -14.57 -10.70 -2.90
N ASN A 24 -13.27 -10.76 -2.56
CA ASN A 24 -12.48 -11.98 -2.59
C ASN A 24 -12.23 -12.46 -1.17
N ASN A 25 -12.26 -13.78 -0.96
CA ASN A 25 -11.90 -14.39 0.33
C ASN A 25 -10.40 -14.75 0.41
N GLU A 26 -9.70 -14.71 -0.72
CA GLU A 26 -8.31 -15.14 -0.87
C GLU A 26 -7.52 -14.13 -1.72
N ILE A 27 -6.21 -14.10 -1.50
CA ILE A 27 -5.26 -13.31 -2.29
C ILE A 27 -4.87 -14.11 -3.53
N SER A 28 -5.28 -13.62 -4.70
CA SER A 28 -4.85 -14.20 -5.98
C SER A 28 -3.34 -14.13 -6.17
N LYS A 29 -2.78 -14.94 -7.07
CA LYS A 29 -1.36 -14.89 -7.42
C LYS A 29 -0.96 -13.51 -7.95
N GLU A 30 -1.83 -12.87 -8.74
CA GLU A 30 -1.63 -11.53 -9.28
C GLU A 30 -1.57 -10.48 -8.17
N ASP A 31 -2.46 -10.58 -7.18
CA ASP A 31 -2.50 -9.67 -6.04
C ASP A 31 -1.30 -9.87 -5.13
N LEU A 32 -0.91 -11.12 -4.85
CA LEU A 32 0.33 -11.42 -4.12
C LEU A 32 1.52 -10.77 -4.81
N ASN A 33 1.63 -10.91 -6.14
CA ASN A 33 2.69 -10.27 -6.91
C ASN A 33 2.64 -8.74 -6.84
N ALA A 34 1.45 -8.13 -6.84
CA ALA A 34 1.29 -6.70 -6.66
C ALA A 34 1.77 -6.23 -5.28
N ILE A 35 1.46 -6.97 -4.22
CA ILE A 35 1.91 -6.66 -2.84
C ILE A 35 3.44 -6.76 -2.73
N LEU A 36 4.03 -7.84 -3.27
CA LEU A 36 5.48 -8.00 -3.28
C LEU A 36 6.18 -6.87 -4.06
N ARG A 37 5.60 -6.44 -5.19
CA ARG A 37 6.11 -5.30 -5.97
C ARG A 37 5.99 -3.99 -5.19
N LEU A 38 4.92 -3.77 -4.42
CA LEU A 38 4.80 -2.58 -3.55
C LEU A 38 5.94 -2.55 -2.55
N SER A 39 6.21 -3.68 -1.89
CA SER A 39 7.29 -3.81 -0.92
C SER A 39 8.66 -3.47 -1.53
N GLN A 40 8.92 -3.92 -2.76
CA GLN A 40 10.15 -3.60 -3.47
C GLN A 40 10.20 -2.12 -3.86
N HIS A 41 9.11 -1.56 -4.38
CA HIS A 41 9.01 -0.17 -4.80
C HIS A 41 9.23 0.80 -3.64
N LEU A 42 8.59 0.55 -2.49
CA LEU A 42 8.76 1.37 -1.29
C LEU A 42 10.20 1.39 -0.77
N ARG A 43 10.95 0.30 -0.98
CA ARG A 43 12.36 0.20 -0.57
C ARG A 43 13.27 1.00 -1.51
N VAL A 44 13.02 0.97 -2.82
CA VAL A 44 13.90 1.59 -3.82
C VAL A 44 13.55 3.05 -4.08
N PHE A 45 12.25 3.37 -4.22
CA PHE A 45 11.78 4.67 -4.70
C PHE A 45 10.97 5.45 -3.66
N GLY A 46 10.58 4.82 -2.54
CA GLY A 46 9.89 5.47 -1.45
C GLY A 46 8.40 5.76 -1.69
N LEU A 47 7.78 6.40 -0.70
CA LEU A 47 6.34 6.58 -0.60
C LEU A 47 5.77 7.54 -1.65
N LEU A 48 6.45 8.66 -1.91
CA LEU A 48 6.02 9.63 -2.92
C LEU A 48 5.91 9.00 -4.32
N SER A 49 6.90 8.19 -4.70
CA SER A 49 6.90 7.49 -5.98
C SER A 49 5.78 6.45 -6.06
N ALA A 50 5.54 5.70 -4.97
CA ALA A 50 4.44 4.73 -4.92
C ALA A 50 3.07 5.39 -5.08
N ALA A 51 2.83 6.52 -4.40
CA ALA A 51 1.59 7.28 -4.53
C ALA A 51 1.44 7.92 -5.92
N ALA A 52 2.53 8.39 -6.53
CA ALA A 52 2.51 8.89 -7.90
C ALA A 52 2.15 7.80 -8.93
N TYR A 53 2.64 6.57 -8.73
CA TYR A 53 2.30 5.42 -9.58
C TYR A 53 0.80 5.13 -9.59
N VAL A 54 0.13 5.23 -8.43
CA VAL A 54 -1.32 5.04 -8.32
C VAL A 54 -2.08 6.05 -9.18
N LYS A 55 -1.67 7.32 -9.22
CA LYS A 55 -2.33 8.37 -10.02
C LYS A 55 -2.03 8.31 -11.53
N GLN A 56 -0.92 7.73 -11.95
CA GLN A 56 -0.30 8.00 -13.26
C GLN A 56 -1.17 7.60 -14.47
N GLN A 57 -2.05 8.46 -14.99
CA GLN A 57 -3.01 8.12 -16.05
C GLN A 57 -2.35 7.72 -17.40
N ASN A 58 -1.16 8.24 -17.72
CA ASN A 58 -0.61 8.23 -19.08
C ASN A 58 0.30 7.05 -19.50
N ALA A 59 0.47 6.01 -18.69
CA ALA A 59 1.35 4.88 -19.06
C ALA A 59 0.60 3.54 -19.02
N GLN A 60 0.38 3.00 -20.21
CA GLN A 60 -0.02 1.63 -20.54
C GLN A 60 -1.31 1.12 -19.87
N GLU A 61 -2.41 1.17 -20.61
CA GLU A 61 -3.52 0.23 -20.48
C GLU A 61 -2.97 -1.20 -20.61
N GLY A 62 -2.51 -1.75 -19.49
CA GLY A 62 -1.93 -3.08 -19.43
C GLY A 62 -2.56 -3.87 -18.31
N ILE A 63 -2.82 -5.16 -18.56
CA ILE A 63 -3.36 -6.13 -17.59
C ILE A 63 -2.58 -6.09 -16.26
N VAL A 64 -1.29 -5.79 -16.33
CA VAL A 64 -0.42 -5.69 -15.14
C VAL A 64 -0.85 -4.53 -14.24
N ARG A 65 -1.18 -3.37 -14.80
CA ARG A 65 -1.55 -2.19 -14.02
C ARG A 65 -2.93 -2.32 -13.40
N SER A 66 -3.90 -2.89 -14.14
CA SER A 66 -5.25 -3.11 -13.61
C SER A 66 -5.27 -4.06 -12.41
N ARG A 67 -4.25 -4.91 -12.26
CA ARG A 67 -4.06 -5.76 -11.08
C ARG A 67 -3.28 -5.06 -9.96
N ILE A 68 -2.27 -4.25 -10.28
CA ILE A 68 -1.44 -3.57 -9.28
C ILE A 68 -2.19 -2.46 -8.55
N LEU A 69 -2.93 -1.64 -9.31
CA LEU A 69 -3.46 -0.38 -8.82
C LEU A 69 -4.47 -0.54 -7.67
N PRO A 70 -5.44 -1.48 -7.71
CA PRO A 70 -6.38 -1.68 -6.60
C PRO A 70 -5.68 -2.06 -5.29
N VAL A 71 -4.70 -2.96 -5.37
CA VAL A 71 -3.88 -3.41 -4.23
C VAL A 71 -3.10 -2.24 -3.64
N TRP A 72 -2.36 -1.51 -4.48
CA TRP A 72 -1.51 -0.42 -4.02
C TRP A 72 -2.33 0.72 -3.43
N LYS A 73 -3.42 1.11 -4.09
CA LYS A 73 -4.36 2.12 -3.58
C LYS A 73 -4.91 1.72 -2.21
N SER A 74 -5.35 0.47 -2.04
CA SER A 74 -5.89 0.00 -0.78
C SER A 74 -4.86 0.03 0.35
N LEU A 75 -3.66 -0.56 0.14
CA LEU A 75 -2.65 -0.65 1.19
C LEU A 75 -2.04 0.71 1.56
N LEU A 76 -1.78 1.56 0.56
CA LEU A 76 -1.26 2.91 0.78
C LEU A 76 -2.33 3.84 1.35
N GLY A 77 -3.59 3.71 0.90
CA GLY A 77 -4.73 4.44 1.46
C GLY A 77 -4.85 4.17 2.96
N GLN A 78 -4.92 2.89 3.34
CA GLN A 78 -5.03 2.48 4.75
C GLN A 78 -3.80 2.86 5.61
N LEU A 79 -2.62 3.00 5.00
CA LEU A 79 -1.43 3.51 5.69
C LEU A 79 -1.57 4.99 6.07
N ILE A 80 -2.21 5.79 5.20
CA ILE A 80 -2.36 7.25 5.37
C ILE A 80 -3.60 7.56 6.22
N ASP A 81 -4.74 6.98 5.86
CA ASP A 81 -5.99 7.06 6.60
C ASP A 81 -6.70 5.70 6.57
N SER A 82 -6.67 5.00 7.71
CA SER A 82 -7.27 3.69 7.87
C SER A 82 -8.80 3.73 8.07
N GLN A 83 -9.36 4.90 8.34
CA GLN A 83 -10.80 5.09 8.57
C GLN A 83 -11.52 5.56 7.30
N ASN A 84 -10.88 6.42 6.52
CA ASN A 84 -11.43 6.96 5.27
C ASN A 84 -10.49 6.68 4.10
N PRO A 85 -10.70 5.57 3.36
CA PRO A 85 -9.85 5.21 2.23
C PRO A 85 -9.87 6.29 1.15
N LEU A 86 -8.71 6.89 0.89
CA LEU A 86 -8.56 7.98 -0.07
C LEU A 86 -8.76 7.51 -1.52
N SER A 87 -9.30 8.39 -2.36
CA SER A 87 -9.22 8.24 -3.81
C SER A 87 -7.77 8.31 -4.30
N GLU A 88 -7.53 7.94 -5.56
CA GLU A 88 -6.17 7.94 -6.14
C GLU A 88 -5.53 9.32 -6.12
N THR A 89 -6.32 10.36 -6.44
CA THR A 89 -5.88 11.75 -6.42
C THR A 89 -5.61 12.21 -5.00
N GLU A 90 -6.52 11.93 -4.06
CA GLU A 90 -6.37 12.31 -2.66
C GLU A 90 -5.17 11.63 -1.99
N LEU A 91 -4.92 10.35 -2.28
CA LEU A 91 -3.76 9.63 -1.77
C LEU A 91 -2.46 10.31 -2.22
N ARG A 92 -2.34 10.61 -3.51
CA ARG A 92 -1.15 11.29 -4.04
C ARG A 92 -0.99 12.66 -3.43
N ASP A 93 -2.06 13.44 -3.38
CA ASP A 93 -2.01 14.82 -2.91
C ASP A 93 -1.70 14.89 -1.41
N ALA A 94 -2.23 13.97 -0.61
CA ALA A 94 -1.89 13.82 0.81
C ALA A 94 -0.39 13.48 1.01
N VAL A 95 0.15 12.56 0.21
CA VAL A 95 1.58 12.20 0.30
C VAL A 95 2.48 13.35 -0.16
N VAL A 96 2.08 14.11 -1.19
CA VAL A 96 2.81 15.30 -1.65
C VAL A 96 2.80 16.41 -0.60
N ALA A 97 1.64 16.70 -0.03
CA ALA A 97 1.49 17.68 1.04
C ALA A 97 2.37 17.28 2.24
N MET A 98 2.29 16.03 2.69
CA MET A 98 3.13 15.51 3.78
C MET A 98 4.62 15.64 3.46
N ALA A 99 5.06 15.36 2.24
CA ALA A 99 6.47 15.46 1.85
C ALA A 99 6.97 16.92 1.81
N LYS A 100 6.10 17.87 1.44
CA LYS A 100 6.45 19.29 1.29
C LYS A 100 6.35 20.05 2.60
N ASP A 101 5.26 19.85 3.32
CA ASP A 101 4.85 20.68 4.45
C ASP A 101 5.23 20.02 5.79
N GLU A 102 5.33 18.68 5.84
CA GLU A 102 5.67 17.91 7.05
C GLU A 102 6.78 16.85 6.82
N PRO A 103 8.02 17.22 6.43
CA PRO A 103 9.06 16.26 6.04
C PRO A 103 9.39 15.20 7.11
N ALA A 104 9.33 15.57 8.40
CA ALA A 104 9.55 14.65 9.51
C ALA A 104 8.44 13.58 9.62
N GLN A 105 7.19 13.99 9.39
CA GLN A 105 6.04 13.07 9.34
C GLN A 105 6.17 12.16 8.12
N TYR A 106 6.50 12.70 6.95
CA TYR A 106 6.76 11.92 5.74
C TYR A 106 7.80 10.82 5.97
N MET A 107 8.95 11.16 6.56
CA MET A 107 10.01 10.19 6.85
C MET A 107 9.56 9.12 7.85
N THR A 108 8.74 9.48 8.82
CA THR A 108 8.18 8.53 9.79
C THR A 108 7.19 7.58 9.13
N THR A 109 6.28 8.12 8.32
CA THR A 109 5.29 7.36 7.55
C THR A 109 5.97 6.41 6.55
N TRP A 110 7.01 6.88 5.85
CA TRP A 110 7.76 6.03 4.93
C TRP A 110 8.47 4.88 5.66
N ARG A 111 9.13 5.14 6.80
CA ARG A 111 9.73 4.07 7.62
C ARG A 111 8.68 3.08 8.12
N LYS A 112 7.51 3.56 8.55
CA LYS A 112 6.38 2.71 8.94
C LYS A 112 5.93 1.83 7.76
N ALA A 113 5.83 2.40 6.56
CA ALA A 113 5.48 1.67 5.33
C ALA A 113 6.48 0.55 5.02
N MET A 114 7.78 0.80 5.20
CA MET A 114 8.82 -0.21 4.97
C MET A 114 8.75 -1.39 5.95
N VAL A 115 8.36 -1.14 7.20
CA VAL A 115 8.16 -2.21 8.18
C VAL A 115 6.85 -2.95 7.88
N LEU A 116 5.77 -2.22 7.64
CA LEU A 116 4.46 -2.79 7.29
C LEU A 116 4.53 -3.66 6.04
N SER A 117 5.31 -3.28 5.02
CA SER A 117 5.37 -4.04 3.77
C SER A 117 5.90 -5.47 3.96
N ASN A 118 6.80 -5.70 4.92
CA ASN A 118 7.23 -7.06 5.27
C ASN A 118 6.07 -7.88 5.87
N HIS A 119 5.24 -7.26 6.72
CA HIS A 119 4.07 -7.92 7.30
C HIS A 119 2.93 -8.08 6.28
N TRP A 120 2.75 -7.14 5.35
CA TRP A 120 1.84 -7.32 4.21
C TRP A 120 2.25 -8.53 3.39
N ASN A 121 3.55 -8.70 3.09
CA ASN A 121 4.05 -9.87 2.36
C ASN A 121 3.75 -11.19 3.09
N PHE A 122 3.90 -11.20 4.43
CA PHE A 122 3.58 -12.37 5.24
C PHE A 122 2.09 -12.71 5.16
N TRP A 123 1.21 -11.76 5.47
CA TRP A 123 -0.23 -12.00 5.47
C TRP A 123 -0.78 -12.29 4.08
N ALA A 124 -0.27 -11.62 3.04
CA ALA A 124 -0.65 -11.90 1.66
C ALA A 124 -0.38 -13.36 1.26
N ARG A 125 0.73 -13.95 1.72
CA ARG A 125 1.03 -15.38 1.52
C ARG A 125 0.14 -16.28 2.37
N ALA A 126 -0.18 -15.88 3.59
CA ALA A 126 -1.08 -16.64 4.46
C ALA A 126 -2.51 -16.71 3.91
N TYR A 127 -2.94 -15.69 3.16
CA TYR A 127 -4.24 -15.64 2.50
C TYR A 127 -4.20 -16.06 1.02
N SER A 128 -3.06 -16.48 0.47
CA SER A 128 -3.01 -16.94 -0.92
C SER A 128 -3.45 -18.38 -1.03
N GLY A 129 -4.48 -18.63 -1.85
CA GLY A 129 -4.95 -19.95 -2.28
C GLY A 129 -4.37 -20.38 -3.62
#